data_AF-A0A3B9VYY1-F1
#
_entry.id   AF-A0A3B9VYY1-F1
#
_cell.length_a   1.000
_cell.length_b   1.000
_cell.length_c   1.000
_cell.angle_alpha   90.00
_cell.angle_beta   90.00
_cell.angle_gamma   90.00
#
_symmetry.space_group_name_H-M   'P 1'
#
loop_
_entity.id
_entity.type
_entity.pdbx_description
1 polymer ?
#
loop_
_entity_poly.entity_id
_entity_poly.type
_entity_poly.pdbx_seq_one_letter_code
_entity_poly.pdbx_strand_id
1 'polypeptide(L)'
;KKDEDGDIWLLGRVDDVMNISGHRLSTTEIESALVSHPSVAEAAVVGAADETTGQAVVAFVILRGDAVDAGDATIQELRNHVGKEIGPIAKPKIILVVPELPKTRSGKIMRRLLKDVAEGREVGDATTLADNTVMTQIAASLKTRG
;
A
#
# COMPACT_ATOMS: atom_id res chain seq x y z
N LYS A 1 -7.71 10.97 -17.67
CA LYS A 1 -8.37 10.59 -18.95
C LYS A 1 -9.84 10.97 -18.76
N LYS A 2 -10.48 11.68 -19.70
CA LYS A 2 -11.93 11.96 -19.61
C LYS A 2 -12.70 10.72 -20.03
N ASP A 3 -13.76 10.39 -19.31
CA ASP A 3 -14.80 9.49 -19.82
C ASP A 3 -15.83 10.27 -20.65
N GLU A 4 -16.81 9.55 -21.19
CA GLU A 4 -17.85 10.09 -22.08
C GLU A 4 -18.85 11.01 -21.35
N ASP A 5 -18.86 11.00 -20.02
CA ASP A 5 -19.73 11.84 -19.18
C ASP A 5 -19.07 13.15 -18.73
N GLY A 6 -17.80 13.37 -19.10
CA GLY A 6 -17.08 14.61 -18.86
C GLY A 6 -16.42 14.70 -17.48
N ASP A 7 -16.42 13.61 -16.71
CA ASP A 7 -15.76 13.55 -15.42
C ASP A 7 -14.24 13.46 -15.58
N ILE A 8 -13.54 14.34 -14.88
CA ILE A 8 -12.08 14.36 -14.86
C ILE A 8 -11.63 13.42 -13.76
N TRP A 9 -11.32 12.18 -14.14
CA TRP A 9 -10.60 11.26 -13.27
C TRP A 9 -9.15 11.75 -13.12
N LEU A 10 -8.87 12.33 -11.95
CA LEU A 10 -7.51 12.49 -11.42
C LEU A 10 -6.98 11.08 -11.12
N LEU A 11 -6.49 10.40 -12.16
CA LEU A 11 -5.51 9.35 -11.98
C LEU A 11 -4.40 9.95 -11.11
N GLY A 12 -3.93 9.21 -10.10
CA GLY A 12 -2.79 9.59 -9.26
C GLY A 12 -1.58 10.03 -10.09
N ARG A 13 -0.50 10.44 -9.43
CA ARG A 13 0.66 10.98 -10.15
C ARG A 13 1.16 9.93 -11.15
N VAL A 14 1.75 10.35 -12.27
CA VAL A 14 2.41 9.43 -13.23
C VAL A 14 3.44 8.52 -12.55
N ASP A 15 3.99 8.97 -11.42
CA ASP A 15 4.94 8.27 -10.56
C ASP A 15 4.33 7.04 -9.82
N ASP A 16 3.00 6.89 -9.82
CA ASP A 16 2.26 5.91 -9.01
C ASP A 16 1.92 4.61 -9.78
N VAL A 17 2.70 4.27 -10.81
CA VAL A 17 2.53 3.07 -11.66
C VAL A 17 3.67 2.07 -11.44
N MET A 18 3.32 0.80 -11.29
CA MET A 18 4.27 -0.32 -11.14
C MET A 18 4.19 -1.29 -12.33
N ASN A 19 5.30 -1.96 -12.62
CA ASN A 19 5.40 -2.97 -13.68
C ASN A 19 5.59 -4.36 -13.08
N ILE A 20 4.58 -5.21 -13.21
CA ILE A 20 4.54 -6.56 -12.66
C ILE A 20 4.36 -7.54 -13.80
N SER A 21 5.40 -8.30 -14.11
CA SER A 21 5.41 -9.26 -15.21
C SER A 21 4.96 -8.63 -16.54
N GLY A 22 5.40 -7.40 -16.82
CA GLY A 22 5.03 -6.65 -18.03
C GLY A 22 3.69 -5.88 -17.94
N HIS A 23 2.91 -6.07 -16.87
CA HIS A 23 1.63 -5.39 -16.67
C HIS A 23 1.83 -4.09 -15.90
N ARG A 24 1.28 -2.99 -16.43
CA ARG A 24 1.29 -1.69 -15.77
C ARG A 24 0.09 -1.57 -14.85
N LEU A 25 0.33 -1.57 -13.55
CA LEU A 25 -0.70 -1.45 -12.52
C LEU A 25 -0.58 -0.11 -11.80
N SER A 26 -1.73 0.51 -11.51
CA SER A 26 -1.79 1.74 -10.73
C SER A 26 -1.81 1.39 -9.24
N THR A 27 -0.92 1.99 -8.47
CA THR A 27 -0.95 1.84 -7.00
C THR A 27 -2.23 2.42 -6.41
N THR A 28 -2.74 3.53 -6.97
CA THR A 28 -4.00 4.16 -6.53
C THR A 28 -5.21 3.25 -6.72
N GLU A 29 -5.23 2.46 -7.79
CA GLU A 29 -6.33 1.51 -8.05
C GLU A 29 -6.36 0.41 -6.98
N ILE A 30 -5.19 -0.14 -6.64
CA ILE A 30 -5.03 -1.15 -5.59
C ILE A 30 -5.35 -0.56 -4.20
N GLU A 31 -4.90 0.67 -3.92
CA GLU A 31 -5.28 1.40 -2.70
C GLU A 31 -6.80 1.55 -2.60
N SER A 32 -7.46 1.92 -3.70
CA SER A 32 -8.91 2.10 -3.74
C SER A 32 -9.65 0.78 -3.51
N ALA A 33 -9.18 -0.32 -4.11
CA ALA A 33 -9.72 -1.65 -3.86
C ALA A 33 -9.54 -2.09 -2.40
N LEU A 34 -8.40 -1.81 -1.78
CA LEU A 34 -8.20 -2.09 -0.36
C LEU A 34 -9.15 -1.27 0.52
N VAL A 35 -9.26 0.03 0.27
CA VAL A 35 -10.12 0.94 1.04
C VAL A 35 -11.61 0.65 0.85
N SER A 36 -12.02 0.02 -0.26
CA SER A 36 -13.40 -0.42 -0.44
C SER A 36 -13.77 -1.61 0.45
N HIS A 37 -12.79 -2.28 1.08
CA HIS A 37 -13.06 -3.31 2.07
C HIS A 37 -13.55 -2.70 3.39
N PRO A 38 -14.64 -3.20 4.01
CA PRO A 38 -15.22 -2.59 5.21
C PRO A 38 -14.26 -2.45 6.40
N SER A 39 -13.32 -3.39 6.55
CA SER A 39 -12.35 -3.36 7.66
C SER A 39 -11.21 -2.37 7.47
N VAL A 40 -11.03 -1.77 6.28
CA VAL A 40 -9.90 -0.91 5.97
C VAL A 40 -10.26 0.56 6.14
N ALA A 41 -9.44 1.28 6.90
CA ALA A 41 -9.54 2.72 7.08
C ALA A 41 -8.71 3.48 6.03
N GLU A 42 -7.44 3.08 5.89
CA GLU A 42 -6.49 3.67 4.95
C GLU A 42 -5.60 2.59 4.35
N ALA A 43 -5.13 2.81 3.12
CA ALA A 43 -4.14 1.96 2.48
C ALA A 43 -3.11 2.81 1.72
N ALA A 44 -1.87 2.32 1.70
CA ALA A 44 -0.81 2.81 0.83
C ALA A 44 -0.16 1.64 0.11
N VAL A 45 0.04 1.76 -1.19
CA VAL A 45 0.62 0.69 -2.01
C VAL A 45 1.91 1.17 -2.67
N VAL A 46 2.92 0.31 -2.66
CA VAL A 46 4.20 0.55 -3.32
C VAL A 46 4.65 -0.69 -4.09
N GLY A 47 5.45 -0.46 -5.14
CA GLY A 47 6.15 -1.51 -5.84
C GLY A 47 7.53 -1.72 -5.24
N ALA A 48 7.78 -2.93 -4.76
CA ALA A 48 9.10 -3.38 -4.33
C ALA A 48 9.73 -4.28 -5.39
N ALA A 49 11.05 -4.30 -5.46
CA ALA A 49 11.78 -5.21 -6.35
C ALA A 49 11.41 -6.67 -6.07
N ASP A 50 11.22 -7.45 -7.12
CA ASP A 50 10.92 -8.88 -7.05
C ASP A 50 11.66 -9.63 -8.16
N GLU A 51 12.39 -10.69 -7.80
CA GLU A 51 13.22 -11.44 -8.76
C GLU A 51 12.38 -12.16 -9.82
N THR A 52 11.14 -12.54 -9.51
CA THR A 52 10.29 -13.34 -10.41
C THR A 52 9.43 -12.44 -11.30
N THR A 53 8.86 -11.38 -10.74
CA THR A 53 7.90 -10.52 -11.45
C THR A 53 8.45 -9.14 -11.82
N GLY A 54 9.72 -8.86 -11.51
CA GLY A 54 10.36 -7.55 -11.64
C GLY A 54 9.98 -6.62 -10.50
N GLN A 55 8.69 -6.42 -10.27
CA GLN A 55 8.15 -5.78 -9.08
C GLN A 55 7.01 -6.60 -8.47
N ALA A 56 6.82 -6.48 -7.16
CA ALA A 56 5.68 -7.03 -6.44
C ALA A 56 4.86 -5.91 -5.78
N VAL A 57 3.55 -6.15 -5.67
CA VAL A 57 2.64 -5.28 -4.91
C VAL A 57 2.86 -5.49 -3.41
N VAL A 58 3.24 -4.42 -2.71
CA VAL A 58 3.32 -4.36 -1.25
C VAL A 58 2.33 -3.33 -0.75
N ALA A 59 1.41 -3.75 0.12
CA ALA A 59 0.37 -2.91 0.69
C ALA A 59 0.59 -2.71 2.19
N PHE A 60 0.42 -1.47 2.63
CA PHE A 60 0.37 -1.06 4.03
C PHE A 60 -1.05 -0.64 4.34
N VAL A 61 -1.67 -1.26 5.35
CA VAL A 61 -3.09 -1.13 5.64
C VAL A 61 -3.28 -0.70 7.08
N ILE A 62 -4.10 0.32 7.29
CA ILE A 62 -4.65 0.67 8.61
C ILE A 62 -6.06 0.10 8.67
N LEU A 63 -6.34 -0.73 9.66
CA LEU A 63 -7.68 -1.25 9.91
C LEU A 63 -8.53 -0.19 10.63
N ARG A 64 -9.85 -0.24 10.44
CA ARG A 64 -10.79 0.57 11.22
C ARG A 64 -10.77 0.12 12.68
N GLY A 65 -11.06 1.03 13.61
CA GLY A 65 -10.97 0.76 15.05
C GLY A 65 -11.92 -0.33 15.57
N ASP A 66 -12.95 -0.68 14.81
CA ASP A 66 -13.91 -1.77 15.07
C ASP A 66 -13.53 -3.10 14.39
N ALA A 67 -12.52 -3.10 13.52
CA ALA A 67 -12.06 -4.29 12.84
C ALA A 67 -11.06 -5.07 13.70
N VAL A 68 -11.19 -6.40 13.69
CA VAL A 68 -10.27 -7.32 14.37
C VAL A 68 -9.14 -7.72 13.42
N ASP A 69 -7.90 -7.48 13.81
CA ASP A 69 -6.73 -8.06 13.16
C ASP A 69 -6.61 -9.54 13.55
N ALA A 70 -7.11 -10.43 12.69
CA ALA A 70 -7.00 -11.87 12.84
C ALA A 70 -5.71 -12.43 12.19
N GLY A 71 -4.70 -11.58 11.96
CA GLY A 71 -3.42 -11.96 11.39
C GLY A 71 -3.55 -12.41 9.94
N ASP A 72 -3.13 -13.65 9.66
CA ASP A 72 -3.10 -14.20 8.30
C ASP A 72 -4.48 -14.30 7.66
N ALA A 73 -5.53 -14.53 8.46
CA ALA A 73 -6.90 -14.57 7.95
C ALA A 73 -7.31 -13.21 7.35
N THR A 74 -7.04 -12.12 8.05
CA THR A 74 -7.29 -10.75 7.57
C THR A 74 -6.47 -10.46 6.32
N ILE A 75 -5.19 -10.88 6.27
CA ILE A 75 -4.34 -10.70 5.08
C ILE A 75 -4.93 -11.45 3.87
N GLN A 76 -5.34 -12.71 4.02
CA GLN A 76 -5.90 -13.49 2.92
C GLN A 76 -7.22 -12.90 2.44
N GLU A 77 -8.07 -12.43 3.35
CA GLU A 77 -9.32 -11.74 3.02
C GLU A 77 -9.06 -10.50 2.17
N LEU A 78 -8.18 -9.60 2.62
CA LEU A 78 -7.82 -8.38 1.88
C LEU A 78 -7.17 -8.69 0.52
N ARG A 79 -6.30 -9.70 0.47
CA ARG A 79 -5.67 -10.14 -0.80
C ARG A 79 -6.72 -10.66 -1.78
N ASN A 80 -7.69 -11.43 -1.31
CA ASN A 80 -8.75 -11.97 -2.15
C ASN A 80 -9.74 -10.88 -2.59
N HIS A 81 -10.02 -9.92 -1.72
CA HIS A 81 -10.82 -8.74 -2.05
C HIS A 81 -10.21 -7.95 -3.22
N VAL A 82 -8.93 -7.59 -3.14
CA VAL A 82 -8.23 -6.92 -4.27
C VAL A 82 -8.28 -7.78 -5.54
N GLY A 83 -8.08 -9.09 -5.40
CA GLY A 83 -8.15 -10.01 -6.54
C GLY A 83 -9.53 -10.12 -7.17
N LYS A 84 -10.60 -9.83 -6.43
CA LYS A 84 -11.98 -9.78 -6.92
C LYS A 84 -12.29 -8.45 -7.60
N GLU A 85 -11.83 -7.34 -7.02
CA GLU A 85 -12.11 -5.98 -7.51
C GLU A 85 -11.34 -5.65 -8.79
N ILE A 86 -10.07 -6.05 -8.89
CA ILE A 86 -9.18 -5.69 -10.02
C ILE A 86 -8.80 -6.92 -10.84
N GLY A 87 -8.48 -8.03 -10.16
CA GLY A 87 -8.08 -9.27 -10.80
C GLY A 87 -6.85 -9.91 -10.15
N PRO A 88 -6.53 -11.18 -10.52
CA PRO A 88 -5.46 -11.95 -9.89
C PRO A 88 -4.08 -11.29 -9.95
N ILE A 89 -3.79 -10.53 -11.01
CA ILE A 89 -2.49 -9.87 -11.23
C ILE A 89 -2.22 -8.73 -10.22
N ALA A 90 -3.27 -8.13 -9.68
CA ALA A 90 -3.17 -7.02 -8.72
C ALA A 90 -3.11 -7.49 -7.26
N LYS A 91 -3.20 -8.80 -7.00
CA LYS A 91 -3.17 -9.35 -5.64
C LYS A 91 -1.87 -8.94 -4.93
N PRO A 92 -1.97 -8.27 -3.76
CA PRO A 92 -0.78 -7.91 -2.99
C PRO A 92 0.02 -9.15 -2.58
N LYS A 93 1.31 -9.19 -2.95
CA LYS A 93 2.22 -10.25 -2.52
C LYS A 93 2.47 -10.13 -1.02
N ILE A 94 2.57 -8.91 -0.52
CA ILE A 94 2.75 -8.61 0.91
C ILE A 94 1.66 -7.60 1.33
N ILE A 95 1.00 -7.88 2.45
CA ILE A 95 0.10 -6.94 3.14
C ILE A 95 0.59 -6.81 4.56
N LEU A 96 0.83 -5.57 4.99
CA LEU A 96 1.28 -5.23 6.33
C LEU A 96 0.19 -4.39 7.00
N VAL A 97 -0.39 -4.93 8.07
CA VAL A 97 -1.25 -4.13 8.94
C VAL A 97 -0.34 -3.27 9.81
N VAL A 98 -0.52 -1.95 9.71
CA VAL A 98 0.28 -0.96 10.43
C VAL A 98 -0.63 -0.05 11.25
N PRO A 99 -0.15 0.49 12.39
CA PRO A 99 -0.94 1.42 13.19
C PRO A 99 -1.11 2.77 12.49
N GLU A 100 -0.13 3.18 11.68
CA GLU A 100 -0.13 4.47 11.00
C GLU A 100 0.72 4.44 9.72
N LEU A 101 0.41 5.35 8.79
CA LEU A 101 1.16 5.58 7.56
C LEU A 101 2.04 6.83 7.69
N PRO A 102 3.28 6.82 7.16
CA PRO A 102 4.17 7.97 7.25
C PRO A 102 3.63 9.11 6.39
N LYS A 103 3.23 10.22 7.03
CA LYS A 103 2.67 11.40 6.37
C LYS A 103 3.55 12.63 6.62
N THR A 104 3.62 13.51 5.63
CA THR A 104 4.17 14.86 5.79
C THR A 104 3.28 15.69 6.71
N ARG A 105 3.77 16.85 7.19
CA ARG A 105 2.94 17.83 7.92
C ARG A 105 1.72 18.34 7.14
N SER A 106 1.72 18.19 5.81
CA SER A 106 0.58 18.50 4.94
C SER A 106 -0.39 17.34 4.74
N GLY A 107 -0.17 16.20 5.41
CA GLY A 107 -1.01 15.00 5.34
C GLY A 107 -0.73 14.09 4.15
N LYS A 108 0.30 14.36 3.34
CA LYS A 108 0.63 13.52 2.17
C LYS A 108 1.43 12.30 2.60
N ILE A 109 1.05 11.12 2.11
CA ILE A 109 1.78 9.88 2.37
C ILE A 109 3.17 9.95 1.73
N MET A 110 4.20 9.65 2.51
CA MET A 110 5.60 9.58 2.10
C MET A 110 5.93 8.19 1.55
N ARG A 111 5.38 7.87 0.37
CA ARG A 111 5.52 6.55 -0.29
C ARG A 111 6.97 6.08 -0.47
N ARG A 112 7.92 6.99 -0.62
CA ARG A 112 9.36 6.67 -0.69
C ARG A 112 9.82 5.87 0.54
N LEU A 113 9.42 6.27 1.74
CA LEU A 113 9.83 5.60 2.98
C LEU A 113 9.21 4.20 3.09
N LEU A 114 7.95 4.05 2.66
CA LEU A 114 7.29 2.76 2.57
C LEU A 114 7.99 1.82 1.57
N LYS A 115 8.47 2.36 0.44
CA LYS A 115 9.26 1.60 -0.53
C LYS A 115 10.61 1.18 0.03
N ASP A 116 11.32 2.06 0.75
CA ASP A 116 12.58 1.73 1.41
C ASP A 116 12.37 0.55 2.38
N VAL A 117 11.30 0.60 3.19
CA VAL A 117 10.90 -0.49 4.09
C VAL A 117 10.56 -1.78 3.33
N ALA A 118 9.77 -1.70 2.26
CA ALA A 118 9.35 -2.85 1.48
C ALA A 118 10.53 -3.55 0.77
N GLU A 119 11.61 -2.83 0.47
CA GLU A 119 12.83 -3.36 -0.13
C GLU A 119 13.90 -3.71 0.92
N GLY A 120 13.59 -3.60 2.22
CA GLY A 120 14.55 -3.86 3.30
C GLY A 120 15.73 -2.90 3.33
N ARG A 121 15.59 -1.71 2.73
CA ARG A 121 16.61 -0.66 2.71
C ARG A 121 16.54 0.18 3.98
N GLU A 122 17.66 0.78 4.34
CA GLU A 122 17.70 1.75 5.43
C GLU A 122 16.80 2.96 5.08
N VAL A 123 15.91 3.33 6.00
CA VAL A 123 14.95 4.40 5.79
C VAL A 123 15.72 5.71 5.61
N GLY A 124 15.59 6.34 4.43
CA GLY A 124 16.27 7.61 4.15
C GLY A 124 15.71 8.79 4.95
N ASP A 125 16.08 10.01 4.57
CA ASP A 125 15.73 11.24 5.32
C ASP A 125 14.22 11.32 5.64
N ALA A 126 13.91 11.36 6.94
CA ALA A 126 12.58 11.37 7.54
C ALA A 126 12.25 12.72 8.21
N THR A 127 13.10 13.75 8.07
CA THR A 127 12.96 15.06 8.76
C THR A 127 11.64 15.81 8.50
N THR A 128 10.92 15.46 7.43
CA THR A 128 9.64 16.07 7.06
C THR A 128 8.40 15.29 7.52
N LEU A 129 8.60 14.16 8.21
CA LEU A 129 7.51 13.42 8.84
C LEU A 129 6.79 14.27 9.86
N ALA A 130 5.46 14.10 9.92
CA ALA A 130 4.66 14.66 10.99
C ALA A 130 4.99 13.97 12.33
N ASP A 131 5.16 12.64 12.30
CA ASP A 131 5.58 11.83 13.44
C ASP A 131 6.75 10.91 13.03
N ASN A 132 7.90 11.10 13.69
CA ASN A 132 9.12 10.33 13.44
C ASN A 132 9.07 8.90 14.02
N THR A 133 8.13 8.61 14.91
CA THR A 133 7.98 7.28 15.54
C THR A 133 7.33 6.27 14.59
N VAL A 134 6.56 6.73 13.60
CA VAL A 134 5.82 5.90 12.63
C VAL A 134 6.73 4.88 11.94
N MET A 135 7.92 5.28 11.50
CA MET A 135 8.84 4.37 10.82
C MET A 135 9.34 3.25 11.74
N THR A 136 9.52 3.55 13.04
CA THR A 136 9.91 2.55 14.05
C THR A 136 8.77 1.58 14.31
N GLN A 137 7.52 2.06 14.36
CA GLN A 137 6.33 1.23 14.55
C GLN A 137 6.08 0.30 13.34
N ILE A 138 6.27 0.80 12.12
CA ILE A 138 6.19 -0.01 10.90
C ILE A 138 7.27 -1.09 10.90
N ALA A 139 8.51 -0.74 11.25
CA ALA A 139 9.61 -1.70 11.35
C ALA A 139 9.38 -2.76 12.45
N ALA A 140 8.75 -2.38 13.57
CA ALA A 140 8.36 -3.33 14.62
C ALA A 140 7.26 -4.30 14.13
N SER A 141 6.27 -3.79 13.40
CA SER A 141 5.17 -4.60 12.83
C SER A 141 5.69 -5.64 11.83
N LEU A 142 6.78 -5.34 11.13
CA LEU A 142 7.48 -6.28 10.25
C LEU A 142 8.20 -7.39 11.02
N LYS A 143 8.89 -7.07 12.12
CA LYS A 143 9.64 -8.06 12.92
C LYS A 143 8.75 -9.06 13.64
N THR A 144 7.54 -8.66 14.01
CA THR A 144 6.59 -9.55 14.69
C THR A 144 5.94 -10.57 13.74
N ARG A 145 6.05 -10.36 12.42
CA ARG A 145 5.40 -11.17 11.38
C ARG A 145 6.37 -11.99 10.51
N GLY A 146 7.69 -11.88 10.73
CA GLY A 146 8.72 -12.70 10.08
C GLY A 146 9.28 -13.74 11.04
#